data_AF-A0A6I3B6U6-F1
#
_entry.id   AF-A0A6I3B6U6-F1
#
_cell.length_a   1.000
_cell.length_b   1.000
_cell.length_c   1.000
_cell.angle_alpha   90.00
_cell.angle_beta   90.00
_cell.angle_gamma   90.00
#
_symmetry.space_group_name_H-M   'P 1'
#
loop_
_entity.id
_entity.type
_entity.pdbx_description
1 polymer ?
#
loop_
_entity_poly.entity_id
_entity_poly.type
_entity_poly.pdbx_seq_one_letter_code
_entity_poly.pdbx_strand_id
1 'polypeptide(L)'
;HSNCGMEFFTDEVMRGLLSNSLETAALGAEGFTDIGTGPGSPEGKYVDWLTISDNATSVAEDVQRIRNHPLVPRGIPIYGYIYDVSTGRLVEIPAATQAGKAS
;
A
#
# COMPACT_ATOMS: atom_id res chain seq x y z
N HIS A 1 -3.22 -6.83 2.76
CA HIS A 1 -2.85 -8.08 3.50
C HIS A 1 -1.95 -7.69 4.67
N SER A 2 -1.86 -8.48 5.74
CA SER A 2 -1.00 -8.15 6.87
C SER A 2 0.47 -8.20 6.47
N ASN A 3 1.31 -7.44 7.19
CA ASN A 3 2.75 -7.36 6.95
C ASN A 3 3.08 -6.98 5.49
N CYS A 4 2.39 -5.96 4.96
CA CYS A 4 2.59 -5.54 3.59
C CYS A 4 3.90 -4.77 3.45
N GLY A 5 4.66 -5.04 2.37
CA GLY A 5 5.91 -4.34 2.08
C GLY A 5 5.76 -2.81 2.04
N MET A 6 4.60 -2.35 1.60
CA MET A 6 4.24 -0.93 1.46
C MET A 6 4.06 -0.21 2.81
N GLU A 7 4.05 -0.93 3.93
CA GLU A 7 3.98 -0.37 5.29
C GLU A 7 5.36 -0.02 5.86
N PHE A 8 6.44 -0.51 5.24
CA PHE A 8 7.81 -0.39 5.77
C PHE A 8 8.61 0.77 5.17
N PHE A 9 8.00 1.58 4.32
CA PHE A 9 8.65 2.75 3.73
C PHE A 9 7.64 3.85 3.38
N THR A 10 8.17 5.05 3.21
CA THR A 10 7.44 6.19 2.64
C THR A 10 7.94 6.48 1.22
N ASP A 11 7.19 7.27 0.47
CA ASP A 11 7.62 7.80 -0.81
C ASP A 11 9.04 8.41 -0.76
N GLU A 12 9.34 9.17 0.29
CA GLU A 12 10.66 9.78 0.49
C GLU A 12 11.76 8.71 0.63
N VAL A 13 11.52 7.68 1.44
CA VAL A 13 12.47 6.59 1.63
C VAL A 13 12.72 5.86 0.31
N MET A 14 11.66 5.46 -0.42
CA MET A 14 11.82 4.73 -1.69
C MET A 14 12.54 5.57 -2.76
N ARG A 15 12.21 6.87 -2.85
CA ARG A 15 12.92 7.81 -3.74
C ARG A 15 14.39 7.92 -3.39
N GLY A 16 14.71 7.99 -2.10
CA GLY A 16 16.08 8.02 -1.60
C GLY A 16 16.87 6.76 -1.96
N LEU A 17 16.31 5.58 -1.64
CA LEU A 17 16.92 4.28 -1.95
C LEU A 17 17.25 4.16 -3.44
N LEU A 18 16.26 4.38 -4.32
CA LEU A 18 16.44 4.26 -5.76
C LEU A 18 17.41 5.29 -6.33
N SER A 19 17.50 6.48 -5.73
CA SER A 19 18.46 7.50 -6.18
C SER A 19 19.92 7.11 -5.93
N ASN A 20 20.17 6.26 -4.92
CA ASN A 20 21.51 5.80 -4.56
C ASN A 20 21.90 4.49 -5.26
N SER A 21 21.00 3.50 -5.25
CA SER A 21 21.27 2.16 -5.78
C SER A 21 20.01 1.47 -6.31
N LEU A 22 20.15 0.70 -7.40
CA LEU A 22 19.12 -0.22 -7.90
C LEU A 22 19.24 -1.63 -7.30
N GLU A 23 20.23 -1.87 -6.45
CA GLU A 23 20.39 -3.13 -5.73
C GLU A 23 19.37 -3.26 -4.58
N THR A 24 19.19 -4.47 -4.05
CA THR A 24 18.23 -4.72 -2.97
C THR A 24 18.66 -4.07 -1.66
N ALA A 25 17.84 -3.16 -1.14
CA ALA A 25 18.01 -2.57 0.19
C ALA A 25 17.78 -3.62 1.29
N ALA A 26 18.47 -3.46 2.43
CA ALA A 26 18.26 -4.29 3.61
C ALA A 26 17.10 -3.74 4.46
N LEU A 27 16.20 -4.62 4.93
CA LEU A 27 15.16 -4.26 5.90
C LEU A 27 15.66 -4.58 7.32
N GLY A 28 15.81 -3.54 8.15
CA GLY A 28 16.18 -3.65 9.56
C GLY A 28 15.09 -3.14 10.51
N ALA A 29 15.41 -3.07 11.80
CA ALA A 29 14.48 -2.58 12.82
C ALA A 29 14.05 -1.12 12.60
N GLU A 30 14.91 -0.31 11.99
CA GLU A 30 14.66 1.11 11.68
C GLU A 30 14.10 1.32 10.25
N GLY A 31 13.71 0.23 9.55
CA GLY A 31 13.23 0.28 8.17
C GLY A 31 14.30 -0.07 7.13
N PHE A 32 14.06 0.35 5.89
CA PHE A 32 14.96 0.06 4.77
C PHE A 32 16.23 0.92 4.81
N THR A 33 17.37 0.29 4.54
CA THR A 33 18.68 0.95 4.41
C THR A 33 19.33 0.51 3.10
N ASP A 34 19.88 1.46 2.35
CA ASP A 34 20.68 1.14 1.17
C ASP A 34 22.01 0.51 1.57
N ILE A 35 22.33 -0.63 0.97
CA ILE A 35 23.59 -1.38 1.15
C ILE A 35 24.28 -1.67 -0.19
N GLY A 36 23.72 -1.18 -1.29
CA GLY A 36 24.25 -1.40 -2.63
C GLY A 36 25.41 -0.47 -2.95
N THR A 37 26.06 -0.76 -4.08
CA THR A 37 27.23 0.00 -4.56
C THR A 37 26.91 0.91 -5.74
N GLY A 38 25.66 0.87 -6.23
CA GLY A 38 25.15 1.71 -7.31
C GLY A 38 25.33 1.10 -8.71
N PRO A 39 24.92 1.83 -9.77
CA PRO A 39 24.31 3.16 -9.71
C PRO A 39 22.83 3.11 -9.29
N GLY A 40 22.34 4.25 -8.81
CA GLY A 40 20.90 4.54 -8.67
C GLY A 40 20.34 5.31 -9.87
N SER A 41 19.10 5.79 -9.73
CA SER A 41 18.38 6.59 -10.72
C SER A 41 17.46 7.62 -10.07
N PRO A 42 17.42 8.87 -10.56
CA PRO A 42 16.49 9.89 -10.06
C PRO A 42 15.04 9.64 -10.47
N GLU A 43 14.77 8.69 -11.39
CA GLU A 43 13.43 8.44 -11.93
C GLU A 43 12.39 8.07 -10.87
N GLY A 44 12.83 7.47 -9.75
CA GLY A 44 11.94 7.15 -8.62
C GLY A 44 11.20 8.37 -8.05
N LYS A 45 11.71 9.59 -8.25
CA LYS A 45 11.08 10.85 -7.82
C LYS A 45 9.75 11.14 -8.51
N TYR A 46 9.51 10.56 -9.67
CA TYR A 46 8.32 10.78 -10.48
C TYR A 46 7.27 9.67 -10.32
N VAL A 47 7.54 8.69 -9.49
CA VAL A 47 6.63 7.60 -9.17
C VAL A 47 5.86 7.96 -7.90
N ASP A 48 4.53 7.85 -7.98
CA ASP A 48 3.68 7.77 -6.80
C ASP A 48 3.70 6.32 -6.32
N TRP A 49 4.30 6.09 -5.15
CA TRP A 49 4.52 4.74 -4.65
C TRP A 49 3.30 4.17 -3.94
N LEU A 50 2.29 4.99 -3.65
CA LEU A 50 1.05 4.54 -2.99
C LEU A 50 1.33 3.78 -1.69
N THR A 51 2.22 4.33 -0.86
CA THR A 51 2.61 3.74 0.43
C THR A 51 1.46 3.68 1.42
N ILE A 52 1.52 2.73 2.36
CA ILE A 52 0.45 2.45 3.31
C ILE A 52 0.94 2.80 4.72
N SER A 53 0.36 3.81 5.35
CA SER A 53 0.67 4.14 6.75
C SER A 53 -0.15 3.31 7.74
N ASP A 54 -1.37 2.95 7.37
CA ASP A 54 -2.26 2.06 8.14
C ASP A 54 -3.06 1.16 7.20
N ASN A 55 -2.89 -0.16 7.35
CA ASN A 55 -3.45 -1.16 6.44
C ASN A 55 -4.99 -1.16 6.41
N ALA A 56 -5.63 -0.96 7.56
CA ALA A 56 -7.10 -0.99 7.64
C ALA A 56 -7.71 0.28 7.03
N THR A 57 -7.09 1.43 7.28
CA THR A 57 -7.48 2.72 6.72
C THR A 57 -7.31 2.72 5.20
N SER A 58 -6.19 2.22 4.68
CA SER A 58 -5.97 2.18 3.22
C SER A 58 -7.03 1.34 2.50
N VAL A 59 -7.43 0.20 3.07
CA VAL A 59 -8.51 -0.63 2.53
C VAL A 59 -9.85 0.11 2.54
N ALA A 60 -10.16 0.85 3.61
CA ALA A 60 -11.40 1.62 3.68
C ALA A 60 -11.41 2.79 2.68
N GLU A 61 -10.30 3.50 2.52
CA GLU A 61 -10.13 4.59 1.56
C GLU A 61 -10.24 4.09 0.12
N ASP A 62 -9.62 2.95 -0.21
CA ASP A 62 -9.72 2.31 -1.52
C ASP A 62 -11.17 1.94 -1.85
N VAL A 63 -11.88 1.31 -0.91
CA VAL A 63 -13.30 0.97 -1.10
C VAL A 63 -14.15 2.23 -1.30
N GLN A 64 -13.90 3.29 -0.52
CA GLN A 64 -14.59 4.56 -0.67
C GLN A 64 -14.32 5.20 -2.05
N ARG A 65 -13.06 5.15 -2.52
CA ARG A 65 -12.67 5.63 -3.84
C ARG A 65 -13.38 4.87 -4.94
N ILE A 66 -13.40 3.54 -4.88
CA ILE A 66 -14.10 2.69 -5.86
C ILE A 66 -15.60 2.98 -5.83
N ARG A 67 -16.23 3.09 -4.66
CA ARG A 67 -17.66 3.39 -4.54
C ARG A 67 -18.01 4.73 -5.22
N ASN A 68 -17.18 5.74 -5.02
CA ASN A 68 -17.42 7.08 -5.57
C ASN A 68 -16.94 7.25 -7.03
N HIS A 69 -16.38 6.20 -7.64
CA HIS A 69 -15.84 6.31 -8.98
C HIS A 69 -16.95 6.31 -10.06
N PRO A 70 -16.94 7.25 -11.03
CA PRO A 70 -18.02 7.38 -12.03
C PRO A 70 -18.16 6.18 -12.97
N LEU A 71 -17.12 5.34 -13.07
CA LEU A 71 -17.13 4.11 -13.85
C LEU A 71 -17.65 2.87 -13.09
N VAL A 72 -18.07 3.02 -11.83
CA VAL A 72 -18.58 1.90 -11.02
C VAL A 72 -20.10 2.03 -10.83
N PRO A 73 -20.91 1.10 -11.36
CA PRO A 73 -22.36 1.11 -11.16
C PRO A 73 -22.77 1.15 -9.67
N ARG A 74 -23.79 1.95 -9.33
CA ARG A 74 -24.23 2.18 -7.94
C ARG A 74 -24.80 0.94 -7.25
N GLY A 75 -25.41 0.04 -8.01
CA GLY A 75 -25.99 -1.20 -7.48
C GLY A 75 -24.99 -2.30 -7.11
N ILE A 76 -23.68 -2.13 -7.39
CA ILE A 76 -22.65 -3.13 -7.06
C ILE A 76 -22.16 -2.88 -5.62
N PRO A 77 -22.31 -3.84 -4.69
CA PRO A 77 -21.70 -3.75 -3.36
C PRO A 77 -20.20 -4.00 -3.45
N ILE A 78 -19.43 -3.30 -2.61
CA ILE A 78 -17.97 -3.39 -2.56
C ILE A 78 -17.57 -3.73 -1.12
N TYR A 79 -16.57 -4.59 -0.95
CA TYR A 79 -16.09 -5.02 0.35
C TYR A 79 -14.57 -4.90 0.43
N GLY A 80 -14.06 -4.72 1.64
CA GLY A 80 -12.63 -4.65 1.93
C GLY A 80 -12.23 -5.64 3.00
N TYR A 81 -11.15 -6.39 2.74
CA TYR A 81 -10.59 -7.38 3.64
C TYR A 81 -9.08 -7.29 3.69
N ILE A 82 -8.51 -7.62 4.84
CA ILE A 82 -7.08 -7.89 5.00
C ILE A 82 -6.89 -9.40 5.05
N TYR A 83 -6.15 -9.94 4.07
CA TYR A 83 -5.61 -11.30 4.18
C TYR A 83 -4.50 -11.33 5.22
N ASP A 84 -4.65 -12.12 6.28
CA ASP A 84 -3.61 -12.35 7.27
C ASP A 84 -2.64 -13.42 6.75
N VAL A 85 -1.41 -13.00 6.43
CA VAL A 85 -0.41 -13.88 5.82
C VAL A 85 0.09 -14.99 6.75
N SER A 86 -0.10 -14.86 8.07
CA SER A 86 0.34 -15.84 9.05
C SER A 86 -0.67 -16.97 9.27
N THR A 87 -1.96 -16.66 9.14
CA THR A 87 -3.07 -17.60 9.42
C THR A 87 -3.86 -18.01 8.18
N GLY A 88 -3.73 -17.29 7.08
CA GLY A 88 -4.52 -17.49 5.86
C GLY A 88 -5.95 -16.98 5.92
N ARG A 89 -6.33 -16.26 6.99
CA ARG A 89 -7.70 -15.76 7.19
C ARG A 89 -7.94 -14.46 6.42
N LEU A 90 -9.17 -14.26 5.96
CA LEU A 90 -9.66 -12.97 5.51
C LEU A 90 -10.31 -12.25 6.69
N VAL A 91 -9.71 -11.14 7.11
CA VAL A 91 -10.22 -10.28 8.17
C VAL A 91 -11.03 -9.16 7.53
N GLU A 92 -12.32 -9.11 7.80
CA GLU A 92 -13.18 -8.03 7.31
C GLU A 92 -12.76 -6.69 7.91
N ILE A 93 -12.82 -5.63 7.09
CA ILE A 93 -12.66 -4.25 7.54
C ILE A 93 -14.05 -3.61 7.59
N PRO A 94 -14.67 -3.47 8.77
CA PRO A 94 -16.06 -2.99 8.87
C PRO A 94 -16.27 -1.60 8.25
N ALA A 95 -15.29 -0.70 8.40
CA ALA A 95 -15.33 0.63 7.78
C ALA A 95 -15.41 0.57 6.25
N ALA A 96 -14.68 -0.37 5.64
CA ALA A 96 -14.72 -0.60 4.19
C ALA A 96 -16.08 -1.14 3.76
N THR A 97 -16.63 -2.13 4.48
CA THR A 97 -17.99 -2.65 4.22
C THR A 97 -19.05 -1.56 4.33
N GLN A 98 -18.94 -0.64 5.31
CA GLN A 98 -19.85 0.50 5.41
C GLN A 98 -19.71 1.45 4.23
N ALA A 99 -18.49 1.79 3.83
CA ALA A 99 -18.21 2.67 2.71
C ALA A 99 -18.66 2.08 1.36
N GLY A 100 -18.60 0.76 1.20
CA GLY A 100 -18.90 0.06 -0.04
C GLY A 100 -20.37 -0.32 -0.26
N LYS A 101 -21.29 0.15 0.59
CA LYS A 101 -22.73 -0.11 0.46
C LYS A 101 -23.24 0.32 -0.92
N ALA A 102 -24.05 -0.53 -1.55
CA ALA A 102 -24.76 -0.21 -2.78
C ALA A 102 -25.75 0.95 -2.55
N SER A 103 -26.04 1.72 -3.59
CA SER A 103 -26.92 2.90 -3.57
C SER A 103 -27.93 2.91 -4.71
#